data_AF-A0A848BYZ6-F1
#
_entry.id   AF-A0A848BYZ6-F1
#
_cell.length_a   1.000
_cell.length_b   1.000
_cell.length_c   1.000
_cell.angle_alpha   90.00
_cell.angle_beta   90.00
_cell.angle_gamma   90.00
#
_symmetry.space_group_name_H-M   'P 1'
#
loop_
_entity.id
_entity.type
_entity.pdbx_description
1 polymer ?
#
loop_
_entity_poly.entity_id
_entity_poly.type
_entity_poly.pdbx_seq_one_letter_code
_entity_poly.pdbx_strand_id
1 'polypeptide(L)'
;MKQAMMKKMDRFKDLTDEEIVRMAQEEHDAGATDYIVHKYRNFVKAKARSYFLIGADKEDIIQEGMIGLYKATRDFRGDKQASFRAFADLCVTRQIITAIKTATRQKHIPLNSYVSLNKPIYTDESERTLMDVVSAAPVSDPEELIISRENFADIELKMNEVLSDLEWQVLIAYLEGKSYNEMSQELHRHVKSIDNALQRVKRKLERYLEMRDKENNGKEPIDRKEK
;
A
#
# COMPACT_ATOMS: atom_id res chain seq x y z
N MET A 1 31.99 -20.54 22.84
CA MET A 1 31.27 -20.57 21.55
C MET A 1 32.13 -20.16 20.35
N LYS A 2 32.80 -18.99 20.34
CA LYS A 2 33.64 -18.54 19.20
C LYS A 2 34.70 -19.56 18.74
N GLN A 3 35.34 -20.27 19.67
CA GLN A 3 36.42 -21.22 19.37
C GLN A 3 35.95 -22.52 18.68
N ALA A 4 34.72 -22.95 18.94
CA ALA A 4 34.10 -24.10 18.26
C ALA A 4 33.63 -23.74 16.84
N MET A 5 33.14 -22.51 16.63
CA MET A 5 32.84 -21.99 15.29
C MET A 5 34.10 -21.82 14.44
N MET A 6 35.19 -21.31 15.02
CA MET A 6 36.47 -21.15 14.31
C MET A 6 37.06 -22.51 13.87
N LYS A 7 36.95 -23.55 14.71
CA LYS A 7 37.33 -24.93 14.34
C LYS A 7 36.46 -25.53 13.23
N LYS A 8 35.16 -25.24 13.21
CA LYS A 8 34.24 -25.68 12.13
C LYS A 8 34.57 -25.04 10.79
N MET A 9 35.03 -23.77 10.79
CA MET A 9 35.36 -23.04 9.56
C MET A 9 36.62 -23.55 8.84
N ASP A 10 37.58 -24.16 9.54
CA ASP A 10 38.78 -24.72 8.90
C ASP A 10 38.51 -26.06 8.19
N ARG A 11 37.53 -26.86 8.65
CA ARG A 11 37.20 -28.17 8.04
C ARG A 11 36.74 -28.07 6.58
N PHE A 12 36.07 -26.98 6.23
CA PHE A 12 35.42 -26.81 4.92
C PHE A 12 36.11 -25.75 4.05
N LYS A 13 37.30 -25.28 4.44
CA LYS A 13 37.95 -24.11 3.83
C LYS A 13 38.49 -24.40 2.43
N ASP A 14 38.99 -25.61 2.24
CA ASP A 14 39.62 -26.07 0.99
C ASP A 14 38.67 -26.85 0.07
N LEU A 15 37.39 -26.97 0.46
CA LEU A 15 36.35 -27.63 -0.33
C LEU A 15 35.57 -26.62 -1.17
N THR A 16 35.12 -27.07 -2.33
CA THR A 16 34.18 -26.32 -3.18
C THR A 16 32.81 -26.26 -2.53
N ASP A 17 31.99 -25.28 -2.93
CA ASP A 17 30.63 -25.15 -2.39
C ASP A 17 29.79 -26.39 -2.70
N GLU A 18 29.95 -26.95 -3.90
CA GLU A 18 29.28 -28.17 -4.35
C GLU A 18 29.66 -29.39 -3.51
N GLU A 19 30.93 -29.55 -3.13
CA GLU A 19 31.37 -30.64 -2.26
C GLU A 19 30.77 -30.53 -0.85
N ILE A 20 30.77 -29.32 -0.28
CA ILE A 20 30.23 -29.08 1.07
C ILE A 20 28.70 -29.30 1.06
N VAL A 21 28.02 -28.86 0.01
CA VAL A 21 26.58 -29.11 -0.17
C VAL A 21 26.30 -30.61 -0.32
N ARG A 22 27.14 -31.35 -1.04
CA ARG A 22 27.02 -32.81 -1.13
C ARG A 22 27.16 -33.47 0.25
N MET A 23 28.15 -33.07 1.05
CA MET A 23 28.29 -33.56 2.43
C MET A 23 27.07 -33.22 3.30
N ALA A 24 26.51 -32.02 3.15
CA ALA A 24 25.28 -31.63 3.85
C ALA A 24 24.07 -32.52 3.48
N GLN A 25 23.99 -32.98 2.24
CA GLN A 25 22.89 -33.79 1.72
C GLN A 25 23.05 -35.29 2.00
N GLU A 26 24.22 -35.86 1.65
CA GLU A 26 24.48 -37.31 1.68
C GLU A 26 24.85 -37.81 3.08
N GLU A 27 25.68 -37.05 3.81
CA GLU A 27 26.13 -37.41 5.16
C GLU A 27 25.23 -36.80 6.25
N HIS A 28 24.22 -36.01 5.85
CA HIS A 28 23.37 -35.21 6.74
C HIS A 28 24.18 -34.35 7.73
N ASP A 29 25.34 -33.84 7.29
CA ASP A 29 26.24 -33.06 8.13
C ASP A 29 25.67 -31.65 8.39
N ALA A 30 25.12 -31.47 9.59
CA ALA A 30 24.59 -30.19 10.04
C ALA A 30 25.66 -29.08 10.08
N GLY A 31 26.93 -29.44 10.28
CA GLY A 31 28.06 -28.51 10.22
C GLY A 31 28.34 -28.00 8.81
N ALA A 32 28.22 -28.86 7.80
CA ALA A 32 28.35 -28.46 6.39
C ALA A 32 27.21 -27.51 5.98
N THR A 33 25.98 -27.82 6.41
CA THR A 33 24.81 -26.94 6.20
C THR A 33 25.03 -25.57 6.83
N ASP A 34 25.40 -25.52 8.11
CA ASP A 34 25.65 -24.27 8.85
C ASP A 34 26.76 -23.45 8.20
N TYR A 35 27.83 -24.10 7.72
CA TYR A 35 28.92 -23.44 7.02
C TYR A 35 28.46 -22.74 5.73
N ILE A 36 27.71 -23.43 4.87
CA ILE A 36 27.18 -22.84 3.63
C ILE A 36 26.23 -21.68 3.93
N VAL A 37 25.33 -21.88 4.90
CA VAL A 37 24.37 -20.85 5.33
C VAL A 37 25.10 -19.60 5.84
N HIS A 38 26.17 -19.78 6.63
CA HIS A 38 27.00 -18.67 7.11
C HIS A 38 27.77 -17.98 5.98
N LYS A 39 28.41 -18.76 5.09
CA LYS A 39 29.21 -18.26 3.96
C LYS A 39 28.38 -17.37 3.03
N TYR A 40 27.13 -17.77 2.77
CA TYR A 40 26.22 -17.06 1.87
C TYR A 40 25.33 -16.01 2.58
N ARG A 41 25.46 -15.81 3.89
CA ARG A 41 24.64 -14.86 4.65
C ARG A 41 24.69 -13.44 4.10
N ASN A 42 25.89 -12.93 3.79
CA ASN A 42 26.04 -11.58 3.25
C ASN A 42 25.49 -11.46 1.82
N PHE A 43 25.56 -12.55 1.04
CA PHE A 43 24.96 -12.63 -0.27
C PHE A 43 23.42 -12.50 -0.18
N VAL A 44 22.79 -13.25 0.74
CA VAL A 44 21.35 -13.14 1.01
C VAL A 44 20.98 -11.73 1.47
N LYS A 45 21.73 -11.15 2.40
CA LYS A 45 21.51 -9.76 2.86
C LYS A 45 21.58 -8.76 1.71
N ALA A 46 22.58 -8.88 0.83
CA ALA A 46 22.71 -8.00 -0.31
C ALA A 46 21.51 -8.10 -1.26
N LYS A 47 21.03 -9.33 -1.51
CA LYS A 47 19.83 -9.57 -2.33
C LYS A 47 18.56 -9.04 -1.68
N ALA A 48 18.36 -9.27 -0.39
CA ALA A 48 17.20 -8.80 0.35
C ALA A 48 17.05 -7.27 0.35
N ARG A 49 18.15 -6.50 0.26
CA ARG A 49 18.15 -5.03 0.26
C ARG A 49 17.32 -4.39 -0.86
N SER A 50 17.15 -5.07 -2.01
CA SER A 50 16.36 -4.53 -3.13
C SER A 50 14.86 -4.78 -2.99
N TYR A 51 14.43 -5.51 -1.95
CA TYR A 51 13.04 -5.84 -1.71
C TYR A 51 12.52 -5.09 -0.49
N PHE A 52 11.23 -4.78 -0.53
CA PHE A 52 10.53 -4.08 0.55
C PHE A 52 9.15 -4.71 0.73
N LEU A 53 8.77 -4.93 1.99
CA LEU A 53 7.46 -5.44 2.38
C LEU A 53 6.86 -4.45 3.37
N ILE A 54 5.71 -3.87 2.99
CA ILE A 54 5.01 -2.89 3.82
C ILE A 54 4.53 -3.59 5.10
N GLY A 55 4.92 -3.04 6.26
CA GLY A 55 4.54 -3.58 7.57
C GLY A 55 5.43 -4.71 8.09
N ALA A 56 6.54 -5.03 7.42
CA ALA A 56 7.53 -5.99 7.89
C ALA A 56 8.93 -5.37 7.97
N ASP A 57 9.75 -5.91 8.86
CA ASP A 57 11.13 -5.45 9.04
C ASP A 57 12.04 -5.98 7.93
N LYS A 58 13.14 -5.29 7.69
CA LYS A 58 14.18 -5.77 6.77
C LYS A 58 14.73 -7.14 7.16
N GLU A 59 14.74 -7.44 8.46
CA GLU A 59 15.16 -8.74 8.97
C GLU A 59 14.19 -9.86 8.54
N ASP A 60 12.89 -9.60 8.39
CA ASP A 60 11.92 -10.60 7.91
C ASP A 60 12.23 -11.02 6.47
N ILE A 61 12.54 -10.05 5.61
CA ILE A 61 12.93 -10.30 4.22
C ILE A 61 14.24 -11.10 4.16
N ILE A 62 15.19 -10.76 5.03
CA ILE A 62 16.45 -11.49 5.13
C ILE A 62 16.17 -12.94 5.55
N GLN A 63 15.30 -13.17 6.54
CA GLN A 63 14.96 -14.52 6.98
C GLN A 63 14.30 -15.35 5.88
N GLU A 64 13.38 -14.76 5.11
CA GLU A 64 12.81 -15.42 3.93
C GLU A 64 13.88 -15.77 2.90
N GLY A 65 14.84 -14.86 2.67
CA GLY A 65 16.00 -15.16 1.84
C GLY A 65 16.84 -16.32 2.40
N MET A 66 17.06 -16.38 3.71
CA MET A 66 17.81 -17.45 4.37
C MET A 66 17.09 -18.80 4.27
N ILE A 67 15.76 -18.82 4.35
CA ILE A 67 14.94 -20.01 4.07
C ILE A 67 15.15 -20.48 2.63
N GLY A 68 15.20 -19.54 1.68
CA GLY A 68 15.48 -19.85 0.27
C GLY A 68 16.86 -20.47 0.07
N LEU A 69 17.88 -19.96 0.76
CA LEU A 69 19.23 -20.51 0.76
C LEU A 69 19.27 -21.92 1.37
N TYR A 70 18.60 -22.15 2.50
CA TYR A 70 18.52 -23.47 3.13
C TYR A 70 17.87 -24.51 2.20
N LYS A 71 16.78 -24.13 1.53
CA LYS A 71 16.15 -24.96 0.48
C LYS A 71 17.12 -25.23 -0.67
N ALA A 72 17.90 -24.23 -1.09
CA ALA A 72 18.91 -24.43 -2.13
C ALA A 72 19.96 -25.45 -1.71
N THR A 73 20.48 -25.37 -0.48
CA THR A 73 21.44 -26.35 0.06
C THR A 73 20.86 -27.75 0.10
N ARG A 74 19.57 -27.90 0.45
CA ARG A 74 18.91 -29.22 0.49
C ARG A 74 18.59 -29.78 -0.90
N ASP A 75 18.17 -28.94 -1.84
CA ASP A 75 17.57 -29.39 -3.11
C ASP A 75 18.52 -29.27 -4.32
N PHE A 76 19.73 -28.73 -4.13
CA PHE A 76 20.73 -28.60 -5.19
C PHE A 76 21.09 -29.97 -5.76
N ARG A 77 21.23 -30.04 -7.09
CA ARG A 77 21.70 -31.24 -7.78
C ARG A 77 22.91 -30.88 -8.64
N GLY A 78 24.06 -31.47 -8.30
CA GLY A 78 25.33 -31.21 -8.97
C GLY A 78 25.48 -31.83 -10.36
N ASP A 79 24.52 -32.65 -10.78
CA ASP A 79 24.44 -33.24 -12.13
C ASP A 79 23.95 -32.23 -13.20
N LYS A 80 23.44 -31.07 -12.78
CA LYS A 80 22.97 -30.00 -13.65
C LYS A 80 24.08 -28.99 -13.96
N GLN A 81 24.02 -28.35 -15.14
CA GLN A 81 25.03 -27.39 -15.62
C GLN A 81 25.14 -26.05 -14.84
N ALA A 82 24.44 -25.89 -13.71
CA ALA A 82 24.44 -24.66 -12.94
C ALA A 82 25.25 -24.82 -11.65
N SER A 83 26.13 -23.86 -11.36
CA SER A 83 26.83 -23.83 -10.07
C SER A 83 25.87 -23.67 -8.90
N PHE A 84 26.28 -24.12 -7.72
CA PHE A 84 25.49 -23.96 -6.49
C PHE A 84 25.11 -22.50 -6.26
N ARG A 85 26.05 -21.58 -6.49
CA ARG A 85 25.82 -20.14 -6.34
C ARG A 85 24.68 -19.62 -7.23
N ALA A 86 24.62 -20.05 -8.48
CA ALA A 86 23.56 -19.64 -9.41
C ALA A 86 22.20 -20.22 -8.98
N PHE A 87 22.18 -21.47 -8.52
CA PHE A 87 20.97 -22.11 -8.02
C PHE A 87 20.47 -21.46 -6.72
N ALA A 88 21.38 -21.17 -5.79
CA ALA A 88 21.08 -20.45 -4.55
C ALA A 88 20.50 -19.07 -4.83
N ASP A 89 21.05 -18.33 -5.81
CA ASP A 89 20.50 -17.03 -6.20
C ASP A 89 19.03 -17.11 -6.65
N LEU A 90 18.73 -18.10 -7.50
CA LEU A 90 17.38 -18.36 -7.98
C LEU A 90 16.42 -18.69 -6.83
N CYS A 91 16.82 -19.57 -5.93
CA CYS A 91 15.99 -20.00 -4.79
C CYS A 91 15.75 -18.89 -3.77
N VAL A 92 16.81 -18.14 -3.40
CA VAL A 92 16.72 -16.98 -2.50
C VAL A 92 15.75 -15.95 -3.08
N THR A 93 15.94 -15.58 -4.34
CA THR A 93 15.10 -14.60 -5.03
C THR A 93 13.63 -15.04 -5.10
N ARG A 94 13.39 -16.30 -5.47
CA ARG A 94 12.02 -16.86 -5.52
C ARG A 94 11.35 -16.90 -4.16
N GLN A 95 12.08 -17.28 -3.11
CA GLN A 95 11.52 -17.35 -1.75
C GLN A 95 11.10 -15.96 -1.26
N ILE A 96 11.97 -14.94 -1.43
CA ILE A 96 11.64 -13.56 -1.08
C ILE A 96 10.40 -13.07 -1.84
N ILE A 97 10.36 -13.26 -3.16
CA ILE A 97 9.22 -12.84 -3.99
C ILE A 97 7.93 -13.57 -3.57
N THR A 98 8.02 -14.86 -3.24
CA THR A 98 6.87 -15.67 -2.81
C THR A 98 6.33 -15.18 -1.47
N ALA A 99 7.21 -14.89 -0.51
CA ALA A 99 6.83 -14.34 0.77
C ALA A 99 6.11 -13.00 0.62
N ILE A 100 6.67 -12.08 -0.18
CA ILE A 100 6.05 -10.78 -0.48
C ILE A 100 4.68 -10.98 -1.12
N LYS A 101 4.58 -11.79 -2.19
CA LYS A 101 3.31 -12.04 -2.88
C LYS A 101 2.26 -12.67 -1.98
N THR A 102 2.68 -13.49 -1.03
CA THR A 102 1.78 -14.13 -0.05
C THR A 102 1.26 -13.10 0.95
N ALA A 103 2.15 -12.27 1.49
CA ALA A 103 1.81 -11.21 2.44
C ALA A 103 0.94 -10.11 1.81
N THR A 104 1.17 -9.77 0.53
CA THR A 104 0.41 -8.75 -0.20
C THR A 104 -0.80 -9.32 -0.96
N ARG A 105 -1.20 -10.57 -0.71
CA ARG A 105 -2.31 -11.20 -1.44
C ARG A 105 -3.66 -10.59 -1.01
N GLN A 106 -4.43 -10.15 -1.99
CA GLN A 106 -5.67 -9.35 -1.90
C GLN A 106 -6.80 -9.88 -0.98
N LYS A 107 -6.73 -11.11 -0.43
CA LYS A 107 -7.72 -11.62 0.54
C LYS A 107 -7.56 -11.03 1.95
N HIS A 108 -6.44 -10.36 2.26
CA HIS A 108 -6.16 -9.73 3.56
C HIS A 108 -6.09 -8.20 3.52
N ILE A 109 -6.42 -7.54 2.40
CA ILE A 109 -6.39 -6.07 2.30
C ILE A 109 -7.28 -5.37 3.34
N PRO A 110 -8.51 -5.83 3.64
CA PRO A 110 -9.31 -5.23 4.70
C PRO A 110 -8.70 -5.38 6.12
N LEU A 111 -7.76 -6.32 6.28
CA LEU A 111 -7.16 -6.69 7.58
C LEU A 111 -5.74 -6.14 7.78
N ASN A 112 -5.11 -5.60 6.74
CA ASN A 112 -3.73 -5.06 6.79
C ASN A 112 -3.68 -3.53 6.65
N SER A 113 -4.85 -2.89 6.54
CA SER A 113 -5.01 -1.43 6.52
C SER A 113 -5.48 -0.87 7.86
N TYR A 114 -5.28 -1.59 8.97
CA TYR A 114 -5.65 -1.09 10.29
C TYR A 114 -4.78 0.11 10.67
N VAL A 115 -5.45 1.25 10.80
CA VAL A 115 -4.89 2.44 11.45
C VAL A 115 -5.16 2.27 12.95
N SER A 116 -4.09 2.27 13.76
CA SER A 116 -4.24 2.21 15.22
C SER A 116 -5.02 3.43 15.71
N LEU A 117 -6.17 3.20 16.35
CA LEU A 117 -6.97 4.25 16.97
C LEU A 117 -6.21 4.95 18.10
N ASN A 118 -5.19 4.30 18.68
CA ASN A 118 -4.35 4.88 19.73
C ASN A 118 -3.13 5.65 19.18
N LYS A 119 -2.99 5.79 17.86
CA LYS A 119 -1.88 6.55 17.27
C LYS A 119 -2.14 8.06 17.46
N PRO A 120 -1.15 8.85 17.95
CA PRO A 120 -1.25 10.29 17.99
C PRO A 120 -1.43 10.87 16.59
N ILE A 121 -2.33 11.85 16.45
CA ILE A 121 -2.65 12.45 15.15
C ILE A 121 -1.58 13.47 14.72
N TYR A 122 -0.92 14.09 15.69
CA TYR A 122 0.12 15.09 15.46
C TYR A 122 1.47 14.59 15.97
N THR A 123 2.55 14.99 15.27
CA THR A 123 3.93 14.56 15.57
C THR A 123 4.57 15.29 16.74
N ASP A 124 3.88 16.25 17.35
CA ASP A 124 4.41 17.12 18.40
C ASP A 124 3.43 17.18 19.58
N GLU A 125 3.92 16.81 20.77
CA GLU A 125 3.37 16.92 22.14
C GLU A 125 1.84 16.78 22.39
N SER A 126 1.05 16.26 21.44
CA SER A 126 -0.39 16.10 21.61
C SER A 126 -0.75 14.69 22.08
N GLU A 127 -1.47 14.58 23.19
CA GLU A 127 -2.02 13.31 23.71
C GLU A 127 -3.24 12.78 22.89
N ARG A 128 -3.68 13.51 21.87
CA ARG A 128 -4.88 13.17 21.09
C ARG A 128 -4.61 12.05 20.10
N THR A 129 -5.38 10.98 20.24
CA THR A 129 -5.33 9.77 19.42
C THR A 129 -6.42 9.77 18.35
N LEU A 130 -6.29 8.93 17.32
CA LEU A 130 -7.34 8.72 16.31
C LEU A 130 -8.71 8.36 16.93
N MET A 131 -8.74 7.69 18.09
CA MET A 131 -9.96 7.38 18.83
C MET A 131 -10.71 8.65 19.26
N ASP A 132 -9.99 9.72 19.58
CA ASP A 132 -10.58 10.98 20.06
C ASP A 132 -11.17 11.82 18.92
N VAL A 133 -10.82 11.50 17.67
CA VAL A 133 -11.25 12.24 16.46
C VAL A 133 -12.19 11.43 15.58
N VAL A 134 -12.08 10.10 15.60
CA VAL A 134 -13.05 9.19 14.97
C VAL A 134 -14.25 9.06 15.91
N SER A 135 -14.98 10.16 16.09
CA SER A 135 -16.35 10.10 16.57
C SER A 135 -17.13 9.11 15.71
N ALA A 136 -17.90 8.21 16.34
CA ALA A 136 -18.96 7.50 15.64
C ALA A 136 -19.74 8.53 14.81
N ALA A 137 -20.06 8.17 13.55
CA ALA A 137 -20.69 9.04 12.55
C ALA A 137 -21.54 10.12 13.24
N PRO A 138 -21.30 11.41 12.94
CA PRO A 138 -21.84 12.49 13.74
C PRO A 138 -23.30 12.17 14.02
N VAL A 139 -23.67 12.14 15.31
CA VAL A 139 -25.07 12.33 15.66
C VAL A 139 -25.36 13.76 15.22
N SER A 140 -25.61 13.92 13.92
CA SER A 140 -25.99 15.18 13.33
C SER A 140 -27.28 15.54 14.03
N ASP A 141 -27.24 16.67 14.73
CA ASP A 141 -28.42 17.27 15.32
C ASP A 141 -29.55 17.22 14.26
N PRO A 142 -30.76 16.76 14.59
CA PRO A 142 -31.88 16.78 13.64
C PRO A 142 -32.03 18.10 12.89
N GLU A 143 -31.68 19.23 13.51
CA GLU A 143 -31.61 20.55 12.86
C GLU A 143 -30.55 20.60 11.74
N GLU A 144 -29.33 20.13 12.00
CA GLU A 144 -28.23 20.08 11.02
C GLU A 144 -28.52 19.11 9.86
N LEU A 145 -29.23 18.01 10.12
CA LEU A 145 -29.72 17.09 9.08
C LEU A 145 -30.76 17.75 8.17
N ILE A 146 -31.63 18.59 8.71
CA ILE A 146 -32.63 19.32 7.93
C ILE A 146 -31.93 20.40 7.09
N ILE A 147 -31.06 21.22 7.70
CA ILE A 147 -30.32 22.28 7.01
C ILE A 147 -29.44 21.70 5.89
N SER A 148 -28.77 20.57 6.13
CA SER A 148 -27.94 19.91 5.10
C SER A 148 -28.77 19.36 3.93
N ARG A 149 -29.98 18.84 4.19
CA ARG A 149 -30.92 18.43 3.13
C ARG A 149 -31.42 19.60 2.30
N GLU A 150 -31.76 20.72 2.94
CA GLU A 150 -32.19 21.95 2.25
C GLU A 150 -31.05 22.52 1.39
N ASN A 151 -29.84 22.60 1.95
CA ASN A 151 -28.65 23.03 1.22
C ASN A 151 -28.35 22.11 0.03
N PHE A 152 -28.52 20.80 0.18
CA PHE A 152 -28.32 19.85 -0.92
C PHE A 152 -29.34 20.06 -2.03
N ALA A 153 -30.63 20.23 -1.69
CA ALA A 153 -31.69 20.48 -2.66
C ALA A 153 -31.49 21.83 -3.40
N ASP A 154 -31.06 22.87 -2.70
CA ASP A 154 -30.75 24.17 -3.31
C ASP A 154 -29.55 24.09 -4.27
N ILE A 155 -28.49 23.37 -3.86
CA ILE A 155 -27.33 23.10 -4.71
C ILE A 155 -27.76 22.30 -5.95
N GLU A 156 -28.56 21.25 -5.79
CA GLU A 156 -29.05 20.42 -6.91
C GLU A 156 -29.87 21.24 -7.91
N LEU A 157 -30.80 22.07 -7.42
CA LEU A 157 -31.59 22.99 -8.26
C LEU A 157 -30.70 23.96 -9.05
N LYS A 158 -29.73 24.59 -8.37
CA LYS A 158 -28.82 25.54 -9.03
C LYS A 158 -27.87 24.88 -10.00
N MET A 159 -27.45 23.66 -9.74
CA MET A 159 -26.62 22.91 -10.68
C MET A 159 -27.40 22.53 -11.93
N ASN A 160 -28.70 22.20 -11.82
CA ASN A 160 -29.56 21.94 -12.97
C ASN A 160 -29.84 23.21 -13.81
N GLU A 161 -29.81 24.40 -13.21
CA GLU A 161 -29.90 25.67 -13.95
C GLU A 161 -28.60 26.02 -14.71
N VAL A 162 -27.44 25.69 -14.13
CA VAL A 162 -26.14 26.19 -14.61
C VAL A 162 -25.44 25.19 -15.54
N LEU A 163 -25.61 23.89 -15.30
CA LEU A 163 -25.00 22.82 -16.09
C LEU A 163 -25.90 22.44 -17.26
N SER A 164 -25.27 22.09 -18.39
CA SER A 164 -25.98 21.41 -19.49
C SER A 164 -26.22 19.95 -19.16
N ASP A 165 -27.15 19.29 -19.87
CA ASP A 165 -27.46 17.87 -19.67
C ASP A 165 -26.22 16.97 -19.70
N LEU A 166 -25.30 17.23 -20.62
CA LEU A 166 -24.05 16.47 -20.72
C LEU A 166 -23.11 16.74 -19.54
N GLU A 167 -23.03 17.99 -19.08
CA GLU A 167 -22.20 18.36 -17.93
C GLU A 167 -22.74 17.77 -16.63
N TRP A 168 -24.07 17.73 -16.49
CA TRP A 168 -24.76 17.08 -15.38
C TRP A 168 -24.46 15.57 -15.36
N GLN A 169 -24.69 14.87 -16.48
CA GLN A 169 -24.41 13.43 -16.59
C GLN A 169 -22.94 13.10 -16.32
N VAL A 170 -22.01 13.91 -16.83
CA VAL A 170 -20.57 13.74 -16.58
C VAL A 170 -20.21 13.98 -15.12
N LEU A 171 -20.82 14.98 -14.46
CA LEU A 171 -20.57 15.26 -13.06
C LEU A 171 -21.08 14.14 -12.15
N ILE A 172 -22.29 13.64 -12.38
CA ILE A 172 -22.86 12.52 -11.61
C ILE A 172 -21.96 11.28 -11.75
N ALA A 173 -21.59 10.92 -12.98
CA ALA A 173 -20.73 9.77 -13.23
C ALA A 173 -19.33 9.93 -12.58
N TYR A 174 -18.79 11.15 -12.54
CA TYR A 174 -17.54 11.43 -11.83
C TYR A 174 -17.67 11.30 -10.31
N LEU A 175 -18.77 11.76 -9.72
CA LEU A 175 -19.05 11.63 -8.29
C LEU A 175 -19.28 10.17 -7.87
N GLU A 176 -19.81 9.34 -8.77
CA GLU A 176 -19.88 7.88 -8.60
C GLU A 176 -18.51 7.18 -8.70
N GLY A 177 -17.44 7.92 -9.00
CA GLY A 177 -16.07 7.41 -9.06
C GLY A 177 -15.68 6.75 -10.39
N LYS A 178 -16.47 6.93 -11.46
CA LYS A 178 -16.18 6.35 -12.77
C LYS A 178 -14.95 7.00 -13.42
N SER A 179 -14.16 6.21 -14.12
CA SER A 179 -13.03 6.70 -14.92
C SER A 179 -13.51 7.36 -16.21
N TYR A 180 -12.63 8.15 -16.84
CA TYR A 180 -12.97 8.89 -18.05
C TYR A 180 -13.34 7.96 -19.23
N ASN A 181 -12.77 6.76 -19.26
CA ASN A 181 -13.07 5.75 -20.26
C ASN A 181 -14.45 5.10 -20.01
N GLU A 182 -14.80 4.83 -18.74
CA GLU A 182 -16.11 4.30 -18.38
C GLU A 182 -17.22 5.31 -18.70
N MET A 183 -17.02 6.58 -18.33
CA MET A 183 -17.92 7.68 -18.69
C MET A 183 -18.07 7.86 -20.21
N SER A 184 -16.97 7.71 -20.95
CA SER A 184 -16.96 7.78 -22.41
C SER A 184 -17.82 6.69 -23.05
N GLN A 185 -17.74 5.46 -22.53
CA GLN A 185 -18.52 4.33 -23.02
C GLN A 185 -20.00 4.48 -22.67
N GLU A 186 -20.32 4.86 -21.43
CA GLU A 186 -21.68 5.00 -20.93
C GLU A 186 -22.44 6.14 -21.61
N LEU A 187 -21.80 7.31 -21.78
CA LEU A 187 -22.43 8.48 -22.39
C LEU A 187 -22.30 8.49 -23.92
N HIS A 188 -21.68 7.47 -24.50
CA HIS A 188 -21.39 7.36 -25.94
C HIS A 188 -20.70 8.61 -26.50
N ARG A 189 -19.76 9.18 -25.74
CA ARG A 189 -18.98 10.37 -26.13
C ARG A 189 -17.50 10.05 -26.12
N HIS A 190 -16.73 10.73 -26.96
CA HIS A 190 -15.28 10.61 -26.94
C HIS A 190 -14.69 11.08 -25.59
N VAL A 191 -13.64 10.43 -25.10
CA VAL A 191 -12.95 10.74 -23.84
C VAL A 191 -12.61 12.23 -23.69
N LYS A 192 -12.11 12.86 -24.76
CA LYS A 192 -11.84 14.32 -24.79
C LYS A 192 -13.08 15.18 -24.53
N SER A 193 -14.27 14.71 -24.93
CA SER A 193 -15.52 15.41 -24.67
C SER A 193 -15.92 15.31 -23.20
N ILE A 194 -15.62 14.19 -22.53
CA ILE A 194 -15.83 14.01 -21.09
C ILE A 194 -14.92 14.95 -20.31
N ASP A 195 -13.62 14.98 -20.64
CA ASP A 195 -12.66 15.89 -20.01
C ASP A 195 -13.06 17.37 -20.20
N ASN A 196 -13.41 17.77 -21.42
CA ASN A 196 -13.89 19.12 -21.70
C ASN A 196 -15.17 19.47 -20.93
N ALA A 197 -16.07 18.49 -20.71
CA ALA A 197 -17.27 18.69 -19.91
C ALA A 197 -16.92 18.88 -18.43
N LEU A 198 -16.04 18.05 -17.85
CA LEU A 198 -15.56 18.21 -16.46
C LEU A 198 -14.87 19.57 -16.25
N GLN A 199 -14.07 20.04 -17.21
CA GLN A 199 -13.46 21.37 -17.14
C GLN A 199 -14.49 22.50 -17.17
N ARG A 200 -15.59 22.36 -17.92
CA ARG A 200 -16.67 23.35 -17.92
C ARG A 200 -17.48 23.28 -16.62
N VAL A 201 -17.78 22.09 -16.12
CA VAL A 201 -18.42 21.88 -14.80
C VAL A 201 -17.62 22.59 -13.72
N LYS A 202 -16.31 22.33 -13.62
CA LYS A 202 -15.44 22.96 -12.61
C LYS A 202 -15.52 24.48 -12.66
N ARG A 203 -15.34 25.08 -13.83
CA ARG A 203 -15.42 26.54 -14.00
C ARG A 203 -16.79 27.13 -13.65
N LYS A 204 -17.87 26.43 -13.97
CA LYS A 204 -19.23 26.85 -13.66
C LYS A 204 -19.51 26.78 -12.15
N LEU A 205 -19.06 25.72 -11.50
CA LEU A 205 -19.18 25.56 -10.04
C LEU A 205 -18.35 26.59 -9.28
N GLU A 206 -17.11 26.85 -9.70
CA GLU A 206 -16.25 27.89 -9.10
C GLU A 206 -16.95 29.26 -9.13
N ARG A 207 -17.51 29.65 -10.28
CA ARG A 207 -18.27 30.91 -10.41
C ARG A 207 -19.52 30.94 -9.54
N TYR A 208 -20.26 29.84 -9.47
CA TYR A 208 -21.46 29.75 -8.63
C TYR A 208 -21.11 29.93 -7.15
N LEU A 209 -20.06 29.25 -6.67
CA LEU A 209 -19.59 29.38 -5.29
C LEU A 209 -19.12 30.81 -4.99
N GLU A 210 -18.39 31.45 -5.90
CA GLU A 210 -18.00 32.86 -5.75
C GLU A 210 -19.20 33.82 -5.66
N MET A 211 -20.29 33.55 -6.39
CA MET A 211 -21.52 34.34 -6.30
C MET A 211 -22.26 34.08 -4.99
N ARG A 212 -22.39 32.81 -4.59
CA ARG A 212 -23.04 32.42 -3.34
C ARG A 212 -22.33 32.97 -2.11
N ASP A 213 -21.00 32.97 -2.10
CA ASP A 213 -20.20 33.51 -1.00
C ASP A 213 -20.33 35.04 -0.90
N LYS A 214 -20.49 35.74 -2.02
CA LYS A 214 -20.81 37.18 -2.03
C LYS A 214 -22.21 37.47 -1.50
N GLU A 215 -23.20 36.65 -1.85
CA GLU A 215 -24.57 36.78 -1.36
C GLU A 215 -24.71 36.47 0.14
N ASN A 216 -23.91 35.51 0.64
CA ASN A 216 -23.88 35.17 2.07
C ASN A 216 -23.10 36.21 2.90
N ASN A 217 -22.01 36.78 2.38
CA ASN A 217 -21.26 37.85 3.06
C ASN A 217 -21.96 39.22 3.05
N GLY A 218 -23.03 39.38 2.26
CA GLY A 218 -23.87 40.58 2.23
C GLY A 218 -25.00 40.61 3.26
N LYS A 219 -25.20 39.53 4.04
CA LYS A 219 -26.17 39.48 5.13
C LYS A 219 -25.44 39.71 6.45
N GLU A 220 -25.37 40.97 6.89
CA GLU A 220 -24.98 41.29 8.28
C GLU A 220 -25.88 40.49 9.26
N PRO A 221 -25.34 40.04 10.41
CA PRO A 221 -26.15 39.37 11.41
C PRO A 221 -27.30 40.27 11.82
N ILE A 222 -28.54 39.77 11.72
CA ILE A 222 -29.68 40.42 12.36
C ILE A 222 -29.35 40.47 13.85
N ASP A 223 -29.10 41.68 14.36
CA ASP A 223 -28.81 41.93 15.76
C ASP A 223 -29.99 41.46 16.61
N ARG A 224 -29.92 40.23 17.11
CA ARG A 224 -30.81 39.73 18.16
C ARG A 224 -30.31 40.25 19.51
N LYS A 225 -30.31 41.58 19.65
CA LYS A 225 -30.35 42.27 20.94
C LYS A 225 -31.43 43.33 20.86
N GLU A 226 -32.67 42.91 21.07
CA GLU A 226 -33.70 43.69 21.78
C GLU A 226 -35.02 42.92 21.78
N LYS A 227 -35.22 42.11 22.83
CA LYS A 227 -36.36 42.15 23.77
C LYS A 227 -36.40 40.91 24.65
#